data_AF-A0A443QGH2-F1
#
_entry.id   AF-A0A443QGH2-F1
#
_cell.length_a   1.000
_cell.length_b   1.000
_cell.length_c   1.000
_cell.angle_alpha   90.00
_cell.angle_beta   90.00
_cell.angle_gamma   90.00
#
_symmetry.space_group_name_H-M   'P 1'
#
loop_
_entity.id
_entity.type
_entity.pdbx_description
1 polymer ?
#
loop_
_entity_poly.entity_id
_entity_poly.type
_entity_poly.pdbx_seq_one_letter_code
_entity_poly.pdbx_strand_id
1 'polypeptide(L)'
;LKKAKLLWNLRTSTRLIYKNMKLILRHLIEKDLMWVFVSSKCPDNRHKFKNKCYHINQTTASFYENYKYCNSLNASTVTIHSLDELNYLVSKNGSNMNDCFWLEGVHVTNDLSTIRRQS
;
A
#
# COMPACT_ATOMS: atom_id res chain seq x y z
N LEU A 1 43.98 28.42 24.95
CA LEU A 1 43.85 28.69 23.49
C LEU A 1 43.88 27.41 22.62
N LYS A 2 44.88 26.52 22.74
CA LYS A 2 44.99 25.29 21.91
C LYS A 2 43.80 24.32 22.02
N LYS A 3 43.29 24.07 23.24
CA LYS A 3 42.11 23.20 23.50
C LYS A 3 40.83 23.72 22.85
N ALA A 4 40.59 25.03 22.88
CA ALA A 4 39.43 25.66 22.26
C ALA A 4 39.47 25.53 20.72
N LYS A 5 40.66 25.68 20.11
CA LYS A 5 40.86 25.48 18.67
C LYS A 5 40.62 24.02 18.25
N LEU A 6 41.08 23.05 19.05
CA LEU A 6 40.84 21.62 18.82
C LEU A 6 39.33 21.29 18.87
N LEU A 7 38.62 21.79 19.90
CA LEU A 7 37.18 21.58 20.04
C LEU A 7 36.37 22.25 18.93
N TRP A 8 36.78 23.44 18.47
CA TRP A 8 36.14 24.12 17.34
C TRP A 8 36.34 23.33 16.04
N ASN A 9 37.55 22.83 15.78
CA ASN A 9 37.84 21.98 14.62
C ASN A 9 37.06 20.65 14.65
N LEU A 10 36.91 20.02 15.81
CA LEU A 10 36.10 18.80 15.97
C LEU A 10 34.61 19.09 15.75
N ARG A 11 34.08 20.22 16.25
CA ARG A 11 32.69 20.65 16.02
C ARG A 11 32.41 21.01 14.57
N THR A 12 33.33 21.69 13.90
CA THR A 12 33.16 22.03 12.47
C THR A 12 33.27 20.78 11.61
N SER A 13 34.21 19.88 11.91
CA SER A 13 34.37 18.59 11.22
C SER A 13 33.13 17.69 11.39
N THR A 14 32.64 17.50 12.61
CA THR A 14 31.40 16.73 12.86
C THR A 14 30.17 17.35 12.20
N ARG A 15 30.05 18.69 12.17
CA ARG A 15 28.99 19.39 11.43
C ARG A 15 29.09 19.16 9.92
N LEU A 16 30.31 19.15 9.38
CA LEU A 16 30.56 18.87 7.96
C LEU A 16 30.21 17.42 7.61
N ILE A 17 30.62 16.47 8.44
CA ILE A 17 30.31 15.05 8.30
C ILE A 17 28.79 14.83 8.36
N TYR A 18 28.09 15.43 9.32
CA TYR A 18 26.63 15.34 9.43
C TYR A 18 25.93 15.97 8.21
N LYS A 19 26.41 17.12 7.73
CA LYS A 19 25.87 17.77 6.53
C LYS A 19 26.08 16.92 5.28
N ASN A 20 27.27 16.34 5.11
CA ASN A 20 27.60 15.45 3.99
C ASN A 20 26.81 14.14 4.08
N MET A 21 26.70 13.54 5.26
CA MET A 21 25.88 12.35 5.50
C MET A 21 24.40 12.63 5.22
N LYS A 22 23.87 13.79 5.63
CA LYS A 22 22.49 14.20 5.32
C LYS A 22 22.28 14.42 3.82
N LEU A 23 23.26 14.97 3.11
CA LEU A 23 23.23 15.13 1.65
C LEU A 23 23.31 13.79 0.93
N ILE A 24 24.19 12.88 1.37
CA ILE A 24 24.32 11.51 0.84
C ILE A 24 23.04 10.73 1.11
N LEU A 25 22.50 10.77 2.33
CA LEU A 25 21.21 10.19 2.66
C LEU A 25 20.10 10.76 1.79
N ARG A 26 20.06 12.09 1.57
CA ARG A 26 19.11 12.71 0.64
C ARG A 26 19.29 12.22 -0.80
N HIS A 27 20.53 12.06 -1.27
CA HIS A 27 20.83 11.57 -2.61
C HIS A 27 20.51 10.09 -2.79
N LEU A 28 20.78 9.25 -1.78
CA LEU A 28 20.41 7.84 -1.75
C LEU A 28 18.90 7.68 -1.66
N ILE A 29 18.23 8.50 -0.85
CA ILE A 29 16.76 8.58 -0.83
C ILE A 29 16.24 9.04 -2.21
N GLU A 30 16.77 10.09 -2.83
CA GLU A 30 16.32 10.58 -4.14
C GLU A 30 16.63 9.61 -5.30
N LYS A 31 17.69 8.80 -5.21
CA LYS A 31 18.07 7.82 -6.24
C LYS A 31 17.46 6.43 -6.05
N ASP A 32 17.14 6.02 -4.83
CA ASP A 32 16.49 4.73 -4.51
C ASP A 32 14.96 4.86 -4.31
N LEU A 33 14.41 6.08 -4.19
CA LEU A 33 12.95 6.31 -4.24
C LEU A 33 12.37 6.26 -5.67
N MET A 34 13.18 5.96 -6.68
CA MET A 34 12.75 5.90 -8.08
C MET A 34 12.06 4.58 -8.47
N TRP A 35 11.47 3.85 -7.51
CA TRP A 35 10.52 2.77 -7.81
C TRP A 35 9.27 2.73 -6.92
N VAL A 36 9.10 3.67 -5.99
CA VAL A 36 7.77 3.87 -5.38
C VAL A 36 7.16 5.11 -6.01
N PHE A 37 6.81 4.98 -7.29
CA PHE A 37 5.71 5.75 -7.85
C PHE A 37 4.44 5.34 -7.08
N VAL A 38 4.27 5.86 -5.86
CA VAL A 38 2.91 6.08 -5.35
C VAL A 38 2.37 7.15 -6.28
N SER A 39 1.83 6.73 -7.42
CA SER A 39 0.92 7.59 -8.15
C SER A 39 -0.14 7.97 -7.13
N SER A 40 -0.11 9.23 -6.69
CA SER A 40 -1.09 9.75 -5.74
C SER A 40 -2.50 9.74 -6.34
N LYS A 41 -2.59 9.45 -7.64
CA LYS A 41 -3.83 9.32 -8.40
C LYS A 41 -3.98 7.87 -8.85
N CYS A 42 -5.14 7.29 -8.56
CA CYS A 42 -5.52 6.03 -9.19
C CYS A 42 -5.73 6.26 -10.70
N PRO A 43 -5.55 5.23 -11.53
CA PRO A 43 -6.05 5.25 -12.90
C PRO A 43 -7.52 5.69 -12.93
N ASP A 44 -7.92 6.35 -14.02
CA ASP A 44 -9.27 6.92 -14.15
C ASP A 44 -10.36 5.89 -13.84
N ASN A 45 -11.44 6.35 -13.20
CA ASN A 45 -12.60 5.56 -12.76
C ASN A 45 -12.36 4.52 -11.64
N ARG A 46 -11.21 4.55 -10.94
CA ARG A 46 -10.96 3.71 -9.75
C ARG A 46 -11.07 4.51 -8.44
N HIS A 47 -11.54 3.86 -7.39
CA HIS A 47 -11.68 4.44 -6.06
C HIS A 47 -10.37 4.35 -5.29
N LYS A 48 -9.88 5.47 -4.75
CA LYS A 48 -8.68 5.48 -3.91
C LYS A 48 -9.03 5.33 -2.42
N PHE A 49 -8.39 4.38 -1.74
CA PHE A 49 -8.38 4.35 -0.27
C PHE A 49 -6.99 4.01 0.24
N LYS A 50 -6.43 4.93 1.04
CA LYS A 50 -5.04 4.88 1.52
C LYS A 50 -4.06 4.72 0.33
N ASN A 51 -3.27 3.66 0.32
CA ASN A 51 -2.27 3.34 -0.71
C ASN A 51 -2.77 2.34 -1.77
N LYS A 52 -4.08 2.06 -1.82
CA LYS A 52 -4.70 1.12 -2.75
C LYS A 52 -5.71 1.81 -3.68
N CYS A 53 -5.91 1.23 -4.86
CA CYS A 53 -6.90 1.63 -5.84
C CYS A 53 -7.84 0.46 -6.13
N TYR A 54 -9.15 0.70 -6.07
CA TYR A 54 -10.17 -0.33 -6.19
C TYR A 54 -11.04 -0.08 -7.41
N HIS A 55 -11.32 -1.14 -8.15
CA HIS A 55 -12.26 -1.16 -9.25
C HIS A 55 -13.47 -1.96 -8.81
N ILE A 56 -14.66 -1.37 -8.89
CA ILE A 56 -15.92 -2.02 -8.50
C ILE A 56 -16.72 -2.24 -9.78
N ASN A 57 -17.08 -3.50 -10.05
CA ASN A 57 -17.93 -3.88 -11.17
C ASN A 57 -19.20 -4.52 -10.62
N GLN A 58 -20.37 -3.99 -11.00
CA GLN A 58 -21.68 -4.44 -10.53
C GLN A 58 -22.26 -5.58 -11.38
N THR A 59 -21.47 -6.17 -12.28
CA THR A 59 -21.90 -7.29 -13.12
C THR A 59 -21.77 -8.60 -12.37
N THR A 60 -22.80 -9.45 -12.42
CA THR A 60 -22.73 -10.82 -11.91
C THR A 60 -21.72 -11.62 -12.72
N ALA A 61 -20.78 -12.26 -12.03
CA ALA A 61 -19.75 -13.11 -12.61
C ALA A 61 -19.50 -14.31 -11.69
N SER A 62 -18.90 -15.39 -12.19
CA SER A 62 -18.27 -16.40 -11.35
C SER A 62 -16.94 -15.90 -10.78
N PHE A 63 -16.44 -16.56 -9.73
CA PHE A 63 -15.10 -16.27 -9.19
C PHE A 63 -14.01 -16.26 -10.27
N TYR A 64 -14.02 -17.26 -11.17
CA TYR A 64 -13.02 -17.40 -12.22
C TYR A 64 -13.11 -16.28 -13.27
N GLU A 65 -14.32 -15.85 -13.62
CA GLU A 65 -14.53 -14.71 -14.52
C GLU A 65 -14.06 -13.40 -13.88
N ASN A 66 -14.38 -13.19 -12.60
CA ASN A 66 -13.92 -12.04 -11.85
C ASN A 66 -12.38 -11.99 -11.76
N TYR A 67 -11.74 -13.12 -11.43
CA TYR A 67 -10.29 -13.25 -11.41
C TYR A 67 -9.65 -12.91 -12.77
N LYS A 68 -10.18 -13.48 -13.87
CA LYS A 68 -9.69 -13.17 -15.23
C LYS A 68 -9.89 -11.71 -15.60
N TYR A 69 -11.01 -11.12 -15.20
CA TYR A 69 -11.31 -9.71 -15.45
C TYR A 69 -10.37 -8.77 -14.67
N CYS A 70 -10.10 -9.04 -13.40
CA CYS A 70 -9.11 -8.26 -12.64
C CYS A 70 -7.73 -8.33 -13.31
N ASN A 71 -7.29 -9.53 -13.72
CA ASN A 71 -6.01 -9.71 -14.39
C ASN A 71 -5.93 -8.97 -15.74
N SER A 72 -7.01 -8.92 -16.52
CA SER A 72 -7.03 -8.17 -17.79
C SER A 72 -6.90 -6.66 -17.60
N LEU A 73 -7.21 -6.16 -16.40
CA LEU A 73 -7.04 -4.75 -15.99
C LEU A 73 -5.67 -4.46 -15.35
N ASN A 74 -4.71 -5.39 -15.44
CA ASN A 74 -3.44 -5.36 -14.71
C ASN A 74 -3.65 -5.11 -13.20
N ALA A 75 -4.67 -5.75 -12.63
CA ALA A 75 -5.03 -5.69 -11.23
C ALA A 75 -5.18 -7.10 -10.64
N SER A 76 -5.17 -7.22 -9.32
CA SER A 76 -5.49 -8.46 -8.61
C SER A 76 -6.95 -8.44 -8.13
N THR A 77 -7.49 -9.59 -7.71
CA THR A 77 -8.73 -9.59 -6.95
C THR A 77 -8.49 -8.87 -5.61
N VAL A 78 -9.56 -8.36 -5.00
CA VAL A 78 -9.44 -7.55 -3.78
C VAL A 78 -9.11 -8.43 -2.56
N THR A 79 -8.14 -7.98 -1.76
CA THR A 79 -7.87 -8.51 -0.42
C THR A 79 -8.19 -7.44 0.63
N ILE A 80 -9.03 -7.78 1.60
CA ILE A 80 -9.42 -6.86 2.67
C ILE A 80 -8.57 -7.15 3.90
N HIS A 81 -7.87 -6.13 4.41
CA HIS A 81 -6.96 -6.25 5.55
C HIS A 81 -7.40 -5.40 6.76
N SER A 82 -8.53 -4.69 6.68
CA SER A 82 -9.06 -3.90 7.79
C SER A 82 -10.56 -3.66 7.67
N LEU A 83 -11.20 -3.41 8.81
CA LEU A 83 -12.62 -3.02 8.85
C LEU A 83 -12.86 -1.69 8.14
N ASP A 84 -11.93 -0.73 8.23
CA ASP A 84 -12.04 0.54 7.51
C ASP A 84 -12.05 0.35 5.99
N GLU A 85 -11.23 -0.58 5.49
CA GLU A 85 -11.16 -0.92 4.06
C GLU A 85 -12.48 -1.54 3.60
N LEU A 86 -13.04 -2.46 4.38
CA LEU A 86 -14.37 -3.03 4.11
C LEU A 86 -15.45 -1.95 4.10
N ASN A 87 -15.53 -1.13 5.14
CA ASN A 87 -16.52 -0.07 5.28
C ASN A 87 -16.42 0.94 4.13
N TYR A 88 -15.19 1.28 3.72
CA TYR A 88 -14.96 2.12 2.57
C TYR A 88 -15.52 1.50 1.28
N LEU A 89 -15.21 0.23 1.00
CA LEU A 89 -15.70 -0.47 -0.20
C LEU A 89 -17.22 -0.57 -0.23
N VAL A 90 -17.84 -0.92 0.90
CA VAL A 90 -19.31 -0.92 1.05
C VAL A 90 -19.89 0.45 0.77
N SER A 91 -19.27 1.54 1.25
CA SER A 91 -19.74 2.91 0.99
C SER A 91 -19.64 3.35 -0.49
N LYS A 92 -18.81 2.67 -1.30
CA LYS A 92 -18.67 2.94 -2.73
C LYS A 92 -19.56 2.07 -3.59
N ASN A 93 -20.00 0.94 -3.04
CA ASN A 93 -20.98 0.13 -3.72
C ASN A 93 -22.37 0.76 -3.56
N GLY A 94 -22.97 1.17 -4.68
CA GLY A 94 -24.32 1.73 -4.69
C GLY A 94 -25.43 0.69 -4.55
N SER A 95 -25.09 -0.59 -4.38
CA SER A 95 -26.06 -1.70 -4.36
C SER A 95 -26.47 -2.08 -2.93
N ASN A 96 -27.64 -2.72 -2.84
CA ASN A 96 -28.23 -3.20 -1.59
C ASN A 96 -27.24 -4.06 -0.79
N MET A 97 -27.35 -4.00 0.54
CA MET A 97 -26.52 -4.74 1.50
C MET A 97 -26.60 -6.29 1.37
N ASN A 98 -27.41 -6.79 0.43
CA ASN A 98 -27.64 -8.21 0.16
C ASN A 98 -26.79 -8.77 -0.99
N ASP A 99 -26.03 -7.92 -1.70
CA ASP A 99 -25.19 -8.38 -2.80
C ASP A 99 -23.86 -8.94 -2.28
N CYS A 100 -23.50 -10.15 -2.72
CA CYS A 100 -22.22 -10.78 -2.41
C CYS A 100 -21.13 -10.28 -3.37
N PHE A 101 -19.94 -9.97 -2.85
CA PHE A 101 -18.77 -9.58 -3.65
C PHE A 101 -17.75 -10.71 -3.71
N TRP A 102 -17.06 -10.81 -4.85
CA TRP A 102 -15.90 -11.68 -4.98
C TRP A 102 -14.68 -11.02 -4.34
N LEU A 103 -14.21 -11.61 -3.25
CA LEU A 103 -12.91 -11.31 -2.65
C LEU A 103 -11.91 -12.41 -3.09
N GLU A 104 -10.60 -12.12 -3.08
CA GLU A 104 -9.58 -13.18 -3.14
C GLU A 104 -9.92 -14.21 -2.04
N GLY A 105 -10.10 -15.48 -2.41
CA GLY A 105 -10.68 -16.49 -1.54
C GLY A 105 -9.85 -16.78 -0.29
N VAL A 106 -10.41 -16.50 0.88
CA VAL A 106 -10.30 -17.41 2.03
C VAL A 106 -11.66 -18.07 2.16
N HIS A 107 -11.68 -19.41 2.12
CA HIS A 107 -12.87 -20.18 2.45
C HIS A 107 -13.11 -20.06 3.96
N VAL A 108 -13.85 -19.05 4.39
CA VAL A 108 -14.31 -18.94 5.78
C VAL A 108 -15.61 -19.71 5.87
N THR A 109 -15.52 -21.02 6.13
CA THR A 109 -16.65 -21.73 6.71
C THR A 109 -16.90 -21.14 8.09
N ASN A 110 -18.16 -20.99 8.50
CA ASN A 110 -18.54 -20.66 9.89
C ASN A 110 -18.13 -21.75 10.91
N ASP A 111 -17.15 -22.59 10.58
CA ASP A 111 -16.53 -23.55 11.47
C ASP A 111 -15.13 -23.03 11.83
N LEU A 112 -14.98 -22.60 13.09
CA LEU A 112 -13.73 -22.12 13.67
C LEU A 112 -12.67 -23.23 13.81
N SER A 113 -12.97 -24.48 13.41
CA SER A 113 -12.04 -25.61 13.46
C SER A 113 -10.93 -25.57 12.41
N THR A 114 -11.07 -24.79 11.33
CA THR A 114 -10.17 -24.89 10.16
C THR A 114 -9.06 -23.83 10.10
N ILE A 115 -8.91 -22.97 11.12
CA ILE A 115 -7.77 -22.04 11.21
C ILE A 115 -6.51 -22.85 11.62
N ARG A 116 -5.94 -23.60 10.67
CA ARG A 116 -4.52 -23.99 10.73
C ARG A 116 -3.72 -23.02 9.87
N ARG A 117 -2.87 -22.24 10.52
CA ARG A 117 -1.77 -21.50 9.90
C ARG A 117 -1.02 -22.46 8.98
N GLN A 118 -0.96 -22.15 7.68
CA GLN A 118 0.08 -22.73 6.85
C GLN A 118 1.27 -21.77 6.86
N SER A 119 2.32 -22.27 7.51
CA SER A 119 3.71 -21.82 7.50
C SER A 119 4.30 -21.77 6.10
#